data_AF-A0A5S9PUK6-F1
#
_entry.id   AF-A0A5S9PUK6-F1
#
_cell.length_a   1.000
_cell.length_b   1.000
_cell.length_c   1.000
_cell.angle_alpha   90.00
_cell.angle_beta   90.00
_cell.angle_gamma   90.00
#
_symmetry.space_group_name_H-M   'P 1'
#
loop_
_entity.id
_entity.type
_entity.pdbx_description
1 polymer ?
#
loop_
_entity_poly.entity_id
_entity_poly.type
_entity_poly.pdbx_seq_one_letter_code
_entity_poly.pdbx_strand_id
1 'polypeptide(L)'
;MKQITTDAWMMLLPEEWHAEQDDETIVITDEDEVSVIEISTLLPEKRVSVDELLQVMTEGRGHKTLLAELDALYSEFEEDDMYWREWFCKADNCVIAVSHGTDIDNRGMDDSTVDEILSTLAMQSESENEEPEQERPKKSTQNSNKGQKKSPKSASQKAPAEKPAAPSPWKK
;
A
#
# COMPACT_ATOMS: atom_id res chain seq x y z
N MET A 1 11.30 -13.12 -20.96
CA MET A 1 10.83 -12.55 -19.67
C MET A 1 11.18 -11.07 -19.64
N LYS A 2 10.22 -10.22 -19.30
CA LYS A 2 10.38 -8.79 -19.07
C LYS A 2 10.08 -8.45 -17.62
N GLN A 3 10.60 -7.33 -17.14
CA GLN A 3 10.36 -6.85 -15.78
C GLN A 3 9.45 -5.63 -15.83
N ILE A 4 8.44 -5.61 -14.96
CA ILE A 4 7.64 -4.42 -14.67
C ILE A 4 7.98 -3.93 -13.26
N THR A 5 7.93 -2.62 -13.05
CA THR A 5 8.32 -1.98 -11.80
C THR A 5 7.46 -0.75 -11.60
N THR A 6 6.88 -0.64 -10.41
CA THR A 6 6.09 0.53 -9.95
C THR A 6 6.90 1.29 -8.89
N ASP A 7 6.27 2.07 -8.03
CA ASP A 7 6.94 2.61 -6.84
C ASP A 7 6.91 1.62 -5.66
N ALA A 8 5.94 0.69 -5.64
CA ALA A 8 5.70 -0.19 -4.50
C ALA A 8 6.20 -1.62 -4.73
N TRP A 9 6.23 -2.09 -5.97
CA TRP A 9 6.51 -3.49 -6.28
C TRP A 9 7.18 -3.65 -7.64
N MET A 10 7.70 -4.84 -7.89
CA MET A 10 8.18 -5.29 -9.19
C MET A 10 7.71 -6.72 -9.44
N MET A 11 7.62 -7.09 -10.71
CA MET A 11 7.19 -8.43 -11.12
C MET A 11 7.83 -8.79 -12.46
N LEU A 12 8.02 -10.08 -12.71
CA LEU A 12 8.47 -10.61 -14.00
C LEU A 12 7.27 -11.11 -14.81
N LEU A 13 7.26 -10.80 -16.10
CA LEU A 13 6.26 -11.24 -17.05
C LEU A 13 6.90 -12.06 -18.18
N PRO A 14 6.21 -13.09 -18.69
CA PRO A 14 6.54 -13.71 -19.97
C PRO A 14 6.51 -12.69 -21.13
N GLU A 15 7.06 -13.08 -22.29
CA GLU A 15 7.16 -12.14 -23.44
C GLU A 15 5.82 -11.93 -24.12
N GLU A 16 4.97 -12.96 -24.07
CA GLU A 16 3.62 -13.06 -24.61
C GLU A 16 2.57 -12.33 -23.77
N TRP A 17 2.91 -11.94 -22.53
CA TRP A 17 2.03 -11.12 -21.70
C TRP A 17 2.37 -9.65 -21.88
N HIS A 18 1.37 -8.78 -21.90
CA HIS A 18 1.47 -7.33 -22.03
C HIS A 18 1.01 -6.64 -20.74
N ALA A 19 1.54 -5.45 -20.47
CA ALA A 19 1.22 -4.69 -19.27
C ALA A 19 1.00 -3.24 -19.65
N GLU A 20 -0.11 -2.67 -19.22
CA GLU A 20 -0.52 -1.30 -19.47
C GLU A 20 -0.94 -0.64 -18.16
N GLN A 21 -0.67 0.65 -18.04
CA GLN A 21 -1.15 1.43 -16.90
C GLN A 21 -2.52 2.04 -17.26
N ASP A 22 -3.53 1.72 -16.45
CA ASP A 22 -4.87 2.33 -16.51
C ASP A 22 -5.16 2.99 -15.15
N ASP A 23 -5.12 4.32 -15.13
CA ASP A 23 -5.17 5.14 -13.91
C ASP A 23 -4.18 4.68 -12.81
N GLU A 24 -4.70 4.13 -11.71
CA GLU A 24 -3.95 3.63 -10.53
C GLU A 24 -3.75 2.10 -10.56
N THR A 25 -4.15 1.46 -11.66
CA THR A 25 -4.13 0.02 -11.87
C THR A 25 -3.16 -0.34 -12.98
N ILE A 26 -2.39 -1.41 -12.78
CA ILE A 26 -1.62 -2.05 -13.84
C ILE A 26 -2.45 -3.23 -14.36
N VAL A 27 -2.85 -3.16 -15.63
CA VAL A 27 -3.62 -4.20 -16.32
C VAL A 27 -2.65 -5.03 -17.15
N ILE A 28 -2.70 -6.34 -16.98
CA ILE A 28 -1.77 -7.29 -17.57
C ILE A 28 -2.58 -8.34 -18.31
N THR A 29 -2.35 -8.48 -19.61
CA THR A 29 -3.13 -9.39 -20.48
C THR A 29 -2.21 -10.35 -21.22
N ASP A 30 -2.69 -11.53 -21.55
CA ASP A 30 -2.03 -12.45 -22.48
C ASP A 30 -2.15 -11.97 -23.94
N GLU A 31 -1.60 -12.77 -24.88
CA GLU A 31 -1.54 -12.43 -26.31
C GLU A 31 -2.92 -12.49 -26.98
N ASP A 32 -3.84 -13.33 -26.48
CA ASP A 32 -5.20 -13.51 -27.01
C ASP A 32 -6.28 -12.77 -26.21
N GLU A 33 -5.89 -12.01 -25.18
CA GLU A 33 -6.74 -11.17 -24.34
C GLU A 33 -7.84 -11.96 -23.58
N VAL A 34 -7.59 -13.24 -23.32
CA VAL A 34 -8.50 -14.14 -22.60
C VAL A 34 -8.30 -14.05 -21.09
N SER A 35 -7.05 -13.92 -20.66
CA SER A 35 -6.69 -13.82 -19.25
C SER A 35 -6.20 -12.42 -18.91
N VAL A 36 -6.86 -11.80 -17.94
CA VAL A 36 -6.55 -10.44 -17.49
C VAL A 36 -6.19 -10.48 -16.02
N ILE A 37 -5.02 -9.95 -15.66
CA ILE A 37 -4.58 -9.69 -14.30
C ILE A 37 -4.61 -8.18 -14.07
N GLU A 38 -5.25 -7.72 -13.01
CA GLU A 38 -5.21 -6.31 -12.60
C GLU A 38 -4.54 -6.20 -11.24
N ILE A 39 -3.64 -5.22 -11.09
CA ILE A 39 -2.92 -4.96 -9.84
C ILE A 39 -3.06 -3.50 -9.46
N SER A 40 -3.62 -3.25 -8.29
CA SER A 40 -3.76 -1.90 -7.70
C SER A 40 -3.06 -1.84 -6.34
N THR A 41 -2.43 -0.68 -6.05
CA THR A 41 -1.80 -0.43 -4.75
C THR A 41 -2.70 0.47 -3.91
N LEU A 42 -3.24 -0.06 -2.81
CA LEU A 42 -4.19 0.64 -1.95
C LEU A 42 -3.47 1.17 -0.69
N LEU A 43 -3.45 2.48 -0.55
CA LEU A 43 -2.89 3.16 0.62
C LEU A 43 -3.97 3.38 1.68
N PRO A 44 -3.71 3.05 2.96
CA PRO A 44 -4.66 3.33 4.02
C PRO A 44 -4.84 4.84 4.23
N GLU A 45 -6.08 5.26 4.47
CA GLU A 45 -6.36 6.63 4.90
C GLU A 45 -5.72 6.93 6.26
N LYS A 46 -5.61 8.22 6.62
CA LYS A 46 -5.05 8.63 7.90
C LYS A 46 -5.80 7.98 9.06
N ARG A 47 -5.07 7.22 9.89
CA ARG A 47 -5.54 6.50 11.10
C ARG A 47 -6.25 5.17 10.81
N VAL A 48 -6.27 4.71 9.56
CA VAL A 48 -6.65 3.34 9.21
C VAL A 48 -5.37 2.50 9.17
N SER A 49 -5.37 1.34 9.82
CA SER A 49 -4.29 0.37 9.69
C SER A 49 -4.46 -0.46 8.40
N VAL A 50 -3.36 -1.04 7.90
CA VAL A 50 -3.40 -1.96 6.75
C VAL A 50 -4.36 -3.13 7.01
N ASP A 51 -4.39 -3.65 8.25
CA ASP A 51 -5.30 -4.72 8.64
C ASP A 51 -6.78 -4.29 8.57
N GLU A 52 -7.11 -3.07 9.01
CA GLU A 52 -8.46 -2.53 8.88
C GLU A 52 -8.85 -2.28 7.42
N LEU A 53 -7.93 -1.76 6.60
CA LEU A 53 -8.15 -1.61 5.16
C LEU A 53 -8.43 -2.97 4.50
N LEU A 54 -7.60 -3.96 4.79
CA LEU A 54 -7.75 -5.33 4.28
C LEU A 54 -9.11 -5.93 4.67
N GLN A 55 -9.55 -5.72 5.92
CA GLN A 55 -10.85 -6.17 6.39
C GLN A 55 -12.01 -5.50 5.65
N VAL A 56 -11.89 -4.21 5.33
CA VAL A 56 -12.91 -3.47 4.57
C VAL A 56 -12.97 -3.96 3.12
N MET A 57 -11.82 -4.09 2.44
CA MET A 57 -11.75 -4.50 1.03
C MET A 57 -12.30 -5.91 0.79
N THR A 58 -12.02 -6.82 1.72
CA THR A 58 -12.49 -8.20 1.62
C THR A 58 -13.88 -8.41 2.19
N GLU A 59 -14.43 -7.42 2.89
CA GLU A 59 -15.65 -7.58 3.70
C GLU A 59 -15.57 -8.76 4.70
N GLY A 60 -14.35 -9.12 5.10
CA GLY A 60 -14.07 -10.31 5.92
C GLY A 60 -14.22 -11.66 5.18
N ARG A 61 -14.31 -11.65 3.85
CA ARG A 61 -14.33 -12.84 2.98
C ARG A 61 -12.89 -13.28 2.64
N GLY A 62 -12.81 -14.42 1.95
CA GLY A 62 -11.55 -15.04 1.54
C GLY A 62 -10.92 -15.92 2.62
N HIS A 63 -9.91 -16.68 2.21
CA HIS A 63 -9.13 -17.52 3.11
C HIS A 63 -7.66 -17.13 3.07
N LYS A 64 -6.97 -17.34 4.19
CA LYS A 64 -5.55 -16.98 4.31
C LYS A 64 -4.71 -17.86 3.40
N THR A 65 -3.81 -17.22 2.66
CA THR A 65 -2.81 -17.85 1.80
C THR A 65 -1.55 -16.99 1.75
N LEU A 66 -0.58 -17.40 0.93
CA LEU A 66 0.54 -16.59 0.52
C LEU A 66 0.44 -16.30 -0.98
N LEU A 67 0.75 -15.06 -1.39
CA LEU A 67 1.05 -14.73 -2.77
C LEU A 67 2.51 -14.28 -2.83
N ALA A 68 3.35 -15.04 -3.53
CA ALA A 68 4.80 -14.95 -3.39
C ALA A 68 5.23 -15.04 -1.91
N GLU A 69 5.75 -13.97 -1.33
CA GLU A 69 6.18 -13.88 0.08
C GLU A 69 5.21 -13.07 0.96
N LEU A 70 4.06 -12.65 0.43
CA LEU A 70 3.11 -11.78 1.12
C LEU A 70 1.96 -12.58 1.75
N ASP A 71 1.62 -12.25 2.99
CA ASP A 71 0.38 -12.71 3.62
C ASP A 71 -0.83 -12.17 2.82
N ALA A 72 -1.68 -13.04 2.33
CA ALA A 72 -2.81 -12.67 1.49
C ALA A 72 -4.14 -13.30 1.94
N LEU A 73 -5.24 -12.64 1.60
CA LEU A 73 -6.56 -13.25 1.57
C LEU A 73 -6.92 -13.57 0.13
N TYR A 74 -7.30 -14.82 -0.14
CA TYR A 74 -7.66 -15.33 -1.46
C TYR A 74 -9.14 -15.71 -1.52
N SER A 75 -9.78 -15.36 -2.62
CA SER A 75 -11.14 -15.78 -2.98
C SER A 75 -11.25 -16.07 -4.46
N GLU A 76 -12.20 -16.95 -4.79
CA GLU A 76 -12.61 -17.22 -6.16
C GLU A 76 -14.13 -17.20 -6.24
N PHE A 77 -14.66 -16.76 -7.36
CA PHE A 77 -16.10 -16.70 -7.62
C PHE A 77 -16.39 -16.62 -9.11
N GLU A 78 -17.65 -16.82 -9.47
CA GLU A 78 -18.16 -16.68 -10.83
C GLU A 78 -19.20 -15.57 -10.83
N GLU A 79 -19.09 -14.63 -11.77
CA GLU A 79 -20.01 -13.50 -11.94
C GLU A 79 -20.05 -13.10 -13.41
N ASP A 80 -21.25 -12.87 -13.96
CA ASP A 80 -21.45 -12.42 -15.34
C ASP A 80 -20.68 -13.21 -16.42
N ASP A 81 -20.77 -14.55 -16.36
CA ASP A 81 -20.07 -15.51 -17.24
C ASP A 81 -18.52 -15.43 -17.18
N MET A 82 -17.98 -14.76 -16.17
CA MET A 82 -16.55 -14.69 -15.87
C MET A 82 -16.22 -15.52 -14.63
N TYR A 83 -15.02 -16.10 -14.63
CA TYR A 83 -14.39 -16.68 -13.45
C TYR A 83 -13.30 -15.75 -12.91
N TRP A 84 -13.38 -15.47 -11.62
CA TRP A 84 -12.50 -14.55 -10.91
C TRP A 84 -11.69 -15.26 -9.85
N ARG A 85 -10.42 -14.86 -9.74
CA ARG A 85 -9.49 -15.17 -8.66
C ARG A 85 -8.99 -13.84 -8.11
N GLU A 86 -9.08 -13.62 -6.80
CA GLU A 86 -8.67 -12.37 -6.17
C GLU A 86 -7.73 -12.63 -4.98
N TRP A 87 -6.69 -11.81 -4.87
CA TRP A 87 -5.79 -11.77 -3.73
C TRP A 87 -5.68 -10.34 -3.19
N PHE A 88 -5.83 -10.22 -1.87
CA PHE A 88 -5.52 -8.98 -1.17
C PHE A 88 -4.31 -9.23 -0.27
N CYS A 89 -3.16 -8.75 -0.71
CA CYS A 89 -1.87 -8.99 -0.07
C CYS A 89 -1.54 -7.87 0.91
N LYS A 90 -1.20 -8.23 2.13
CA LYS A 90 -0.73 -7.31 3.15
C LYS A 90 0.74 -6.99 2.92
N ALA A 91 1.05 -5.71 2.75
CA ALA A 91 2.39 -5.17 2.80
C ALA A 91 2.55 -4.22 4.01
N ASP A 92 3.75 -3.69 4.23
CA ASP A 92 4.07 -2.91 5.43
C ASP A 92 3.22 -1.64 5.58
N ASN A 93 2.97 -0.93 4.47
CA ASN A 93 2.29 0.36 4.44
C ASN A 93 1.09 0.42 3.49
N CYS A 94 0.75 -0.69 2.82
CA CYS A 94 -0.29 -0.75 1.81
C CYS A 94 -0.91 -2.15 1.70
N VAL A 95 -2.00 -2.24 0.94
CA VAL A 95 -2.56 -3.50 0.45
C VAL A 95 -2.34 -3.56 -1.06
N ILE A 96 -1.81 -4.67 -1.55
CA ILE A 96 -1.77 -4.96 -2.99
C ILE A 96 -3.01 -5.77 -3.33
N ALA A 97 -3.93 -5.17 -4.09
CA ALA A 97 -5.10 -5.86 -4.61
C ALA A 97 -4.75 -6.44 -5.99
N VAL A 98 -4.95 -7.74 -6.15
CA VAL A 98 -4.73 -8.48 -7.39
C VAL A 98 -6.02 -9.18 -7.77
N SER A 99 -6.52 -8.96 -8.98
CA SER A 99 -7.59 -9.76 -9.59
C SER A 99 -7.03 -10.49 -10.80
N HIS A 100 -7.55 -11.67 -11.06
CA HIS A 100 -7.41 -12.39 -12.32
C HIS A 100 -8.80 -12.78 -12.79
N GLY A 101 -9.16 -12.33 -13.99
CA GLY A 101 -10.44 -12.62 -14.64
C GLY A 101 -10.22 -13.34 -15.97
N THR A 102 -11.09 -14.32 -16.23
CA THR A 102 -11.17 -15.00 -17.53
C THR A 102 -12.61 -15.44 -17.79
N ASP A 103 -12.95 -15.71 -19.05
CA ASP A 103 -14.23 -16.32 -19.39
C ASP A 103 -14.37 -17.67 -18.68
N ILE A 104 -15.59 -17.98 -18.20
CA ILE A 104 -15.84 -19.22 -17.46
C ILE A 104 -15.49 -20.49 -18.26
N ASP A 105 -15.60 -20.44 -19.59
CA ASP A 105 -15.23 -21.56 -20.47
C ASP A 105 -13.70 -21.79 -20.52
N ASN A 106 -12.91 -20.78 -20.15
CA ASN A 106 -11.44 -20.82 -20.09
C ASN A 106 -10.91 -21.00 -18.66
N ARG A 107 -11.82 -21.17 -17.67
CA ARG A 107 -11.45 -21.40 -16.27
C ARG A 107 -10.40 -22.50 -16.12
N GLY A 108 -9.31 -22.18 -15.44
CA GLY A 108 -8.25 -23.15 -15.12
C GLY A 108 -7.25 -23.40 -16.24
N MET A 109 -7.40 -22.79 -17.42
CA MET A 109 -6.45 -22.96 -18.52
C MET A 109 -5.12 -22.26 -18.21
N ASP A 110 -5.18 -21.00 -17.77
CA ASP A 110 -3.98 -20.19 -17.51
C ASP A 110 -3.60 -20.09 -16.03
N ASP A 111 -4.32 -20.77 -15.14
CA ASP A 111 -4.10 -20.72 -13.69
C ASP A 111 -2.62 -20.94 -13.32
N SER A 112 -1.96 -21.93 -13.92
CA SER A 112 -0.54 -22.20 -13.63
C SER A 112 0.37 -21.07 -14.12
N THR A 113 0.07 -20.49 -15.27
CA THR A 113 0.86 -19.37 -15.83
C THR A 113 0.70 -18.12 -14.97
N VAL A 114 -0.53 -17.83 -14.56
CA VAL A 114 -0.84 -16.72 -13.66
C VAL A 114 -0.17 -16.92 -12.30
N ASP A 115 -0.23 -18.14 -11.75
CA ASP A 115 0.43 -18.46 -10.48
C ASP A 115 1.97 -18.28 -10.60
N GLU A 116 2.56 -18.70 -11.71
CA GLU A 116 3.99 -18.49 -11.99
C GLU A 116 4.34 -17.00 -12.08
N ILE A 117 3.54 -16.20 -12.81
CA ILE A 117 3.71 -14.75 -12.90
C ILE A 117 3.66 -14.11 -11.51
N LEU A 118 2.57 -14.36 -10.77
CA LEU A 118 2.34 -13.75 -9.45
C LEU A 118 3.34 -14.23 -8.40
N SER A 119 3.93 -15.42 -8.55
CA SER A 119 5.01 -15.90 -7.68
C SER A 119 6.27 -15.03 -7.75
N THR A 120 6.43 -14.23 -8.81
CA THR A 120 7.56 -13.32 -8.98
C THR A 120 7.33 -11.92 -8.41
N LEU A 121 6.13 -11.65 -7.89
CA LEU A 121 5.80 -10.37 -7.26
C LEU A 121 6.71 -10.14 -6.05
N ALA A 122 7.40 -9.00 -6.05
CA ALA A 122 8.28 -8.60 -4.96
C ALA A 122 8.05 -7.14 -4.60
N MET A 123 8.00 -6.85 -3.29
CA MET A 123 7.90 -5.48 -2.79
C MET A 123 9.22 -4.74 -2.96
N GLN A 124 9.13 -3.47 -3.30
CA GLN A 124 10.30 -2.60 -3.26
C GLN A 124 10.54 -2.18 -1.82
N SER A 125 11.72 -2.52 -1.30
CA SER A 125 12.17 -1.94 -0.05
C SER A 125 12.41 -0.46 -0.26
N GLU A 126 11.87 0.40 0.61
CA GLU A 126 12.37 1.76 0.77
C GLU A 126 13.83 1.65 1.25
N SER A 127 14.78 1.47 0.34
CA SER A 127 16.17 1.73 0.64
C SER A 127 16.24 3.21 0.99
N GLU A 128 16.51 3.51 2.26
CA GLU A 128 16.69 4.86 2.80
C GLU A 128 17.39 5.71 1.74
N ASN A 129 16.62 6.64 1.16
CA ASN A 129 17.15 7.67 0.30
C ASN A 129 17.92 8.61 1.23
N GLU A 130 19.10 8.18 1.69
CA GLU A 130 20.08 9.04 2.33
C GLU A 130 20.53 10.05 1.27
N GLU A 131 19.82 11.17 1.16
CA GLU A 131 20.41 12.35 0.56
C GLU A 131 21.70 12.66 1.34
N PRO A 132 22.90 12.68 0.70
CA PRO A 132 24.10 13.06 1.39
C PRO A 132 23.96 14.52 1.82
N GLU A 133 23.97 14.74 3.14
CA GLU A 133 24.00 16.03 3.80
C GLU A 133 25.11 16.89 3.15
N GLN A 134 24.71 17.87 2.32
CA GLN A 134 25.63 18.80 1.69
C GLN A 134 26.42 19.54 2.77
N GLU A 135 27.70 19.18 2.85
CA GLU A 135 28.68 19.65 3.82
C GLU A 135 28.72 21.19 3.87
N ARG A 136 28.24 21.77 4.97
CA ARG A 136 28.38 23.21 5.24
C ARG A 136 29.86 23.56 5.37
N PRO A 137 30.42 24.51 4.59
CA PRO A 137 31.79 24.93 4.81
C PRO A 137 31.89 25.78 6.09
N LYS A 138 32.58 25.25 7.10
CA LYS A 138 33.05 25.98 8.28
C LYS A 138 34.27 26.83 7.91
N LYS A 139 34.15 28.15 8.02
CA LYS A 139 35.22 29.15 8.29
C LYS A 139 34.52 30.42 8.80
N SER A 140 35.01 31.25 9.71
CA SER A 140 36.06 31.23 10.74
C SER A 140 35.87 32.58 11.47
N THR A 141 35.81 32.55 12.81
CA THR A 141 36.32 33.55 13.80
C THR A 141 36.37 35.05 13.44
N GLN A 142 35.64 35.92 14.18
CA GLN A 142 36.20 36.83 15.21
C GLN A 142 35.20 37.88 15.76
N ASN A 143 34.97 37.78 17.08
CA ASN A 143 35.19 38.79 18.13
C ASN A 143 34.22 39.97 18.40
N SER A 144 33.93 40.10 19.71
CA SER A 144 33.56 41.29 20.51
C SER A 144 32.19 41.94 20.23
N ASN A 145 31.33 42.26 21.21
CA ASN A 145 31.64 43.01 22.43
C ASN A 145 30.47 42.95 23.45
N LYS A 146 30.81 43.23 24.72
CA LYS A 146 29.98 43.35 25.93
C LYS A 146 28.76 44.28 25.79
N GLY A 147 27.67 43.96 26.51
CA GLY A 147 26.63 44.92 26.89
C GLY A 147 25.65 44.36 27.92
N GLN A 148 25.54 45.02 29.07
CA GLN A 148 24.85 44.59 30.29
C GLN A 148 23.32 44.82 30.30
N LYS A 149 22.64 44.04 31.17
CA LYS A 149 21.65 44.44 32.20
C LYS A 149 20.13 44.37 31.94
N LYS A 150 19.51 43.66 32.90
CA LYS A 150 18.24 43.91 33.65
C LYS A 150 16.98 43.12 33.25
N SER A 151 16.61 42.23 34.17
CA SER A 151 15.26 41.75 34.55
C SER A 151 14.31 42.95 34.89
N PRO A 152 12.98 42.81 35.11
CA PRO A 152 12.31 41.65 35.75
C PRO A 152 10.84 41.31 35.36
N LYS A 153 10.39 40.17 35.91
CA LYS A 153 9.03 39.81 36.40
C LYS A 153 7.80 39.99 35.48
N SER A 154 7.05 38.90 35.27
CA SER A 154 5.70 38.79 35.85
C SER A 154 5.17 37.36 35.82
N ALA A 155 4.37 37.04 36.82
CA ALA A 155 3.74 35.76 37.11
C ALA A 155 2.37 35.62 36.44
N SER A 156 1.94 34.38 36.20
CA SER A 156 0.55 33.89 36.37
C SER A 156 0.50 32.43 35.90
N GLN A 157 0.44 31.48 36.83
CA GLN A 157 -0.80 30.84 37.29
C GLN A 157 -1.60 30.17 36.15
N LYS A 158 -1.63 28.82 36.16
CA LYS A 158 -2.88 28.05 36.08
C LYS A 158 -2.63 26.55 36.29
N ALA A 159 -3.26 26.03 37.34
CA ALA A 159 -3.79 24.68 37.46
C ALA A 159 -5.17 24.84 38.16
N PRO A 160 -6.09 23.85 38.17
CA PRO A 160 -5.97 22.46 37.70
C PRO A 160 -7.17 22.00 36.82
N ALA A 161 -7.19 20.70 36.59
CA ALA A 161 -8.15 19.89 35.84
C ALA A 161 -9.62 20.00 36.30
N GLU A 162 -10.55 19.82 35.36
CA GLU A 162 -11.87 19.24 35.64
C GLU A 162 -12.48 18.59 34.38
N LYS A 163 -12.73 17.27 34.46
CA LYS A 163 -13.82 16.53 33.80
C LYS A 163 -14.72 16.08 34.97
N PRO A 164 -16.05 16.01 34.86
CA PRO A 164 -16.68 15.03 33.96
C PRO A 164 -18.08 15.40 33.39
N ALA A 165 -18.45 14.57 32.39
CA ALA A 165 -19.78 14.09 32.00
C ALA A 165 -21.06 14.93 32.26
N ALA A 166 -21.78 15.18 31.17
CA ALA A 166 -23.25 15.23 31.17
C ALA A 166 -23.79 14.33 30.04
N PRO A 167 -24.84 13.53 30.28
CA PRO A 167 -25.45 12.64 29.29
C PRO A 167 -26.54 13.38 28.51
N SER A 168 -26.81 12.96 27.27
CA SER A 168 -28.08 13.32 26.60
C SER A 168 -28.45 12.39 25.44
N PRO A 169 -29.75 12.30 25.13
CA PRO A 169 -30.44 11.05 24.87
C PRO A 169 -30.87 10.93 23.41
N TRP A 170 -30.67 9.76 22.82
CA TRP A 170 -31.25 9.45 21.52
C TRP A 170 -32.58 8.75 21.73
N LYS A 171 -33.62 9.43 21.25
CA LYS A 171 -35.00 8.99 21.20
C LYS A 171 -35.15 7.84 20.20
N LYS A 172 -36.14 7.01 20.50
CA LYS A 172 -36.74 5.97 19.65
C LYS A 172 -37.17 6.50 18.29
#